data_AF-A0A7M1BCU5-F1
#
_entry.id   AF-A0A7M1BCU5-F1
#
_cell.length_a   1.000
_cell.length_b   1.000
_cell.length_c   1.000
_cell.angle_alpha   90.00
_cell.angle_beta   90.00
_cell.angle_gamma   90.00
#
_symmetry.space_group_name_H-M   'P 1'
#
loop_
_entity.id
_entity.type
_entity.pdbx_description
1 polymer ?
#
loop_
_entity_poly.entity_id
_entity_poly.type
_entity_poly.pdbx_seq_one_letter_code
_entity_poly.pdbx_strand_id
1 'polypeptide(L)'
;MNLQSFLWEYGEKVPGYDVTVINEREARAAAGILFALGMIVIFVGIGYNHIIVARVYLAFLFIDFFARTLSPTYSPSLLLGKYIVRNQKPEYVGGLQKRFAWSLGWFISWFMMNWFVLHWDITFYKVMLCVLCLTLMFLETAFGVCVGCMIYKWITRKNPEHCPGGVCEMRVKEPIQRFNPIQATIAIVTAVALFAGIYLFLAKTESKTFFGQFLHEAVLTKAQLQKEEDEKFERESAGAFENDDF
;
A
#
# COMPACT_ATOMS: atom_id res chain seq x y z
N MET A 1 16.00 -17.42 26.42
CA MET A 1 15.79 -15.97 26.19
C MET A 1 14.75 -15.50 27.19
N ASN A 2 15.00 -14.41 27.89
CA ASN A 2 14.05 -13.88 28.88
C ASN A 2 12.87 -13.22 28.13
N LEU A 3 11.62 -13.46 28.53
CA LEU A 3 10.46 -12.98 27.77
C LEU A 3 10.42 -11.44 27.66
N GLN A 4 10.91 -10.75 28.69
CA GLN A 4 11.08 -9.29 28.69
C GLN A 4 12.10 -8.82 27.65
N SER A 5 13.25 -9.50 27.50
CA SER A 5 14.26 -9.08 26.52
C SER A 5 13.76 -9.34 25.10
N PHE A 6 13.01 -10.42 24.86
CA PHE A 6 12.38 -10.68 23.56
C PHE A 6 11.31 -9.64 23.20
N LEU A 7 10.62 -9.04 24.18
CA LEU A 7 9.60 -8.03 23.94
C LEU A 7 10.19 -6.64 23.70
N TRP A 8 11.28 -6.30 24.38
CA TRP A 8 11.87 -4.96 24.37
C TRP A 8 13.11 -4.79 23.47
N GLU A 9 13.89 -5.84 23.24
CA GLU A 9 15.04 -5.84 22.32
C GLU A 9 14.64 -6.48 21.00
N TYR A 10 14.57 -5.68 19.93
CA TYR A 10 14.16 -6.15 18.61
C TYR A 10 14.95 -5.42 17.52
N GLY A 11 15.77 -6.17 16.77
CA GLY A 11 16.68 -5.61 15.76
C GLY A 11 18.13 -5.98 16.05
N GLU A 12 19.06 -5.27 15.42
CA GLU A 12 20.50 -5.44 15.61
C GLU A 12 21.04 -4.34 16.56
N LYS A 13 22.03 -4.69 17.40
CA LYS A 13 22.77 -3.70 18.21
C LYS A 13 23.92 -3.17 17.37
N VAL A 14 23.86 -1.89 17.03
CA VAL A 14 24.88 -1.20 16.22
C VAL A 14 25.65 -0.22 17.12
N PRO A 15 27.00 -0.19 17.08
CA PRO A 15 27.78 0.75 17.88
C PRO A 15 27.41 2.20 17.52
N GLY A 16 27.13 3.02 18.53
CA GLY A 16 26.69 4.41 18.37
C GLY A 16 25.18 4.63 18.43
N TYR A 17 24.39 3.58 18.68
CA TYR A 17 22.94 3.66 18.92
C TYR A 17 22.58 3.10 20.29
N ASP A 18 21.77 3.84 21.05
CA ASP A 18 21.33 3.45 22.41
C ASP A 18 20.26 2.35 22.40
N VAL A 19 19.61 2.15 21.25
CA VAL A 19 18.54 1.17 21.03
C VAL A 19 18.88 0.17 19.95
N THR A 20 18.15 -0.95 19.96
CA THR A 20 18.16 -1.90 18.84
C THR A 20 17.56 -1.24 17.59
N VAL A 21 18.27 -1.36 16.48
CA VAL A 21 17.94 -0.69 15.23
C VAL A 21 17.72 -1.68 14.09
N ILE A 22 17.01 -1.22 13.08
CA ILE A 22 16.79 -1.93 11.82
C ILE A 22 17.17 -1.00 10.68
N ASN A 23 17.71 -1.56 9.60
CA ASN A 23 18.00 -0.81 8.39
C ASN A 23 16.70 -0.52 7.62
N GLU A 24 16.31 0.74 7.56
CA GLU A 24 15.10 1.22 6.89
C GLU A 24 15.12 0.89 5.39
N ARG A 25 16.30 0.92 4.76
CA ARG A 25 16.43 0.59 3.33
C ARG A 25 16.05 -0.86 3.04
N GLU A 26 16.41 -1.77 3.94
CA GLU A 26 16.06 -3.18 3.83
C GLU A 26 14.55 -3.38 4.00
N ALA A 27 13.95 -2.69 4.98
CA ALA A 27 12.51 -2.70 5.21
C ALA A 27 11.73 -2.15 3.99
N ARG A 28 12.18 -1.04 3.41
CA ARG A 28 11.57 -0.43 2.20
C ARG A 28 11.74 -1.28 0.95
N ALA A 29 12.89 -1.92 0.78
CA ALA A 29 13.12 -2.86 -0.30
C ALA A 29 12.21 -4.08 -0.18
N ALA A 30 12.09 -4.66 1.02
CA ALA A 30 11.20 -5.78 1.28
C ALA A 30 9.72 -5.42 1.06
N ALA A 31 9.29 -4.22 1.47
CA ALA A 31 7.95 -3.70 1.17
C ALA A 31 7.72 -3.57 -0.35
N GLY A 32 8.72 -3.11 -1.10
CA GLY A 32 8.65 -3.00 -2.57
C GLY A 32 8.55 -4.35 -3.27
N ILE A 33 9.29 -5.36 -2.82
CA ILE A 33 9.21 -6.73 -3.36
C ILE A 33 7.81 -7.29 -3.16
N LEU A 34 7.29 -7.22 -1.94
CA LEU A 34 5.96 -7.73 -1.61
C LEU A 34 4.87 -6.93 -2.35
N PHE A 35 4.99 -5.61 -2.46
CA PHE A 35 4.09 -4.78 -3.25
C PHE A 35 4.07 -5.23 -4.73
N ALA A 36 5.24 -5.40 -5.36
CA ALA A 36 5.32 -5.82 -6.75
C ALA A 36 4.68 -7.21 -6.97
N LEU A 37 4.98 -8.17 -6.08
CA LEU A 37 4.37 -9.50 -6.12
C LEU A 37 2.85 -9.44 -5.93
N GLY A 38 2.37 -8.65 -4.96
CA GLY A 38 0.96 -8.47 -4.71
C GLY A 38 0.22 -7.81 -5.87
N MET A 39 0.83 -6.84 -6.53
CA MET A 39 0.28 -6.24 -7.75
C MET A 39 0.14 -7.27 -8.87
N ILE A 40 1.19 -8.08 -9.11
CA ILE A 40 1.12 -9.18 -10.10
C ILE A 40 0.00 -10.14 -9.76
N VAL A 41 -0.15 -10.50 -8.48
CA VAL A 41 -1.20 -11.41 -8.00
C VAL A 41 -2.60 -10.84 -8.22
N ILE A 42 -2.81 -9.53 -8.04
CA ILE A 42 -4.10 -8.90 -8.35
C ILE A 42 -4.37 -8.95 -9.85
N PHE A 43 -3.40 -8.59 -10.69
CA PHE A 43 -3.57 -8.64 -12.15
C PHE A 43 -3.83 -10.06 -12.66
N VAL A 44 -3.09 -11.04 -12.18
CA VAL A 44 -3.24 -12.45 -12.58
C VAL A 44 -4.49 -13.08 -11.97
N GLY A 45 -4.73 -12.82 -10.69
CA GLY A 45 -5.87 -13.37 -9.95
C GLY A 45 -7.20 -12.84 -10.43
N ILE A 46 -7.35 -11.53 -10.60
CA ILE A 46 -8.60 -10.91 -11.09
C ILE A 46 -8.69 -11.01 -12.62
N GLY A 47 -7.59 -10.76 -13.35
CA GLY A 47 -7.61 -10.73 -14.81
C GLY A 47 -7.75 -12.10 -15.47
N TYR A 48 -7.07 -13.12 -14.94
CA TYR A 48 -7.06 -14.48 -15.50
C TYR A 48 -7.80 -15.50 -14.62
N ASN A 49 -8.48 -15.04 -13.56
CA ASN A 49 -9.21 -15.87 -12.61
C ASN A 49 -8.38 -17.01 -11.97
N HIS A 50 -7.06 -16.80 -11.81
CA HIS A 50 -6.15 -17.85 -11.35
C HIS A 50 -5.99 -17.85 -9.83
N ILE A 51 -6.94 -18.53 -9.16
CA ILE A 51 -7.11 -18.63 -7.70
C ILE A 51 -5.84 -19.06 -6.95
N ILE A 52 -5.08 -20.02 -7.50
CA ILE A 52 -3.93 -20.64 -6.82
C ILE A 52 -2.82 -19.61 -6.54
N VAL A 53 -2.60 -18.68 -7.46
CA VAL A 53 -1.53 -17.67 -7.34
C VAL A 53 -1.79 -16.74 -6.15
N ALA A 54 -3.06 -16.35 -5.96
CA ALA A 54 -3.47 -15.56 -4.81
C ALA A 54 -3.30 -16.31 -3.48
N ARG A 55 -3.64 -17.60 -3.43
CA ARG A 55 -3.46 -18.41 -2.21
C ARG A 55 -2.00 -18.54 -1.80
N VAL A 56 -1.12 -18.84 -2.77
CA VAL A 56 0.31 -18.99 -2.52
C VAL A 56 0.91 -17.67 -2.03
N TYR A 57 0.57 -16.55 -2.68
CA TYR A 57 1.06 -15.24 -2.28
C TYR A 57 0.57 -14.84 -0.88
N LEU A 58 -0.72 -15.02 -0.57
CA LEU A 58 -1.26 -14.65 0.75
C LEU A 58 -0.69 -15.54 1.86
N ALA A 59 -0.47 -16.82 1.59
CA ALA A 59 0.20 -17.71 2.53
C ALA A 59 1.66 -17.29 2.77
N PHE A 60 2.39 -16.95 1.70
CA PHE A 60 3.74 -16.41 1.82
C PHE A 60 3.77 -15.09 2.59
N LEU A 61 2.86 -14.16 2.29
CA LEU A 61 2.74 -12.86 2.96
C LEU A 61 2.52 -13.04 4.47
N PHE A 62 1.63 -13.96 4.85
CA PHE A 62 1.37 -14.30 6.25
C PHE A 62 2.63 -14.84 6.95
N ILE A 63 3.30 -15.82 6.34
CA ILE A 63 4.52 -16.43 6.90
C ILE A 63 5.64 -15.38 7.00
N ASP A 64 5.77 -14.52 6.00
CA ASP A 64 6.79 -13.47 6.00
C ASP A 64 6.56 -12.46 7.13
N PHE A 65 5.34 -11.92 7.28
CA PHE A 65 5.03 -11.03 8.39
C PHE A 65 5.15 -11.71 9.76
N PHE A 66 4.79 -12.99 9.85
CA PHE A 66 5.00 -13.76 11.08
C PHE A 66 6.49 -13.86 11.41
N ALA A 67 7.31 -14.27 10.44
CA ALA A 67 8.77 -14.35 10.60
C ALA A 67 9.35 -12.99 11.02
N ARG A 68 8.91 -11.89 10.39
CA ARG A 68 9.28 -10.52 10.79
C ARG A 68 8.97 -10.29 12.27
N THR A 69 7.74 -10.51 12.73
CA THR A 69 7.38 -10.22 14.14
C THR A 69 8.22 -10.95 15.19
N LEU A 70 8.70 -12.15 14.86
CA LEU A 70 9.62 -12.93 15.70
C LEU A 70 11.06 -12.44 15.60
N SER A 71 11.59 -12.32 14.39
CA SER A 71 12.96 -11.87 14.16
C SER A 71 13.14 -11.28 12.76
N PRO A 72 13.71 -10.06 12.64
CA PRO A 72 13.95 -9.44 11.34
C PRO A 72 14.98 -10.20 10.49
N THR A 73 15.84 -11.01 11.12
CA THR A 73 16.94 -11.72 10.45
C THR A 73 16.46 -12.90 9.60
N TYR A 74 15.28 -13.46 9.88
CA TYR A 74 14.79 -14.68 9.23
C TYR A 74 13.65 -14.46 8.24
N SER A 75 13.17 -13.21 8.08
CA SER A 75 12.12 -12.92 7.10
C SER A 75 12.69 -13.05 5.67
N PRO A 76 12.09 -13.89 4.81
CA PRO A 76 12.55 -14.09 3.44
C PRO A 76 12.61 -12.78 2.64
N SER A 77 11.61 -11.92 2.77
CA SER A 77 11.57 -10.65 2.05
C SER A 77 12.60 -9.65 2.57
N LEU A 78 12.87 -9.59 3.88
CA LEU A 78 13.93 -8.75 4.45
C LEU A 78 15.32 -9.25 4.01
N LEU A 79 15.54 -10.56 3.96
CA LEU A 79 16.78 -11.15 3.45
C LEU A 79 17.02 -10.78 1.98
N LEU A 80 15.99 -10.86 1.13
CA LEU A 80 16.06 -10.41 -0.26
C LEU A 80 16.30 -8.90 -0.35
N GLY A 81 15.60 -8.11 0.48
CA GLY A 81 15.81 -6.67 0.57
C GLY A 81 17.26 -6.33 0.92
N LYS A 82 17.80 -6.98 1.96
CA LYS A 82 19.19 -6.86 2.41
C LYS A 82 20.19 -7.18 1.30
N TYR A 83 19.94 -8.24 0.54
CA TYR A 83 20.79 -8.57 -0.61
C TYR A 83 20.80 -7.47 -1.68
N ILE A 84 19.63 -6.89 -2.00
CA ILE A 84 19.51 -5.84 -3.02
C ILE A 84 20.18 -4.53 -2.58
N VAL A 85 19.99 -4.12 -1.33
CA VAL A 85 20.47 -2.81 -0.83
C VAL A 85 21.84 -2.87 -0.14
N ARG A 86 22.52 -4.02 -0.10
CA ARG A 86 23.77 -4.22 0.66
C ARG A 86 24.91 -3.24 0.36
N ASN A 87 24.94 -2.68 -0.86
CA ASN A 87 25.97 -1.73 -1.29
C ASN A 87 25.59 -0.26 -0.99
N GLN A 88 24.41 -0.01 -0.43
CA GLN A 88 23.96 1.33 -0.05
C GLN A 88 24.36 1.65 1.39
N LYS A 89 24.55 2.92 1.71
CA LYS A 89 24.77 3.35 3.10
C LYS A 89 23.52 3.02 3.93
N PRO A 90 23.64 2.25 5.02
CA PRO A 90 22.49 1.86 5.84
C PRO A 90 21.88 3.08 6.52
N GLU A 91 20.58 3.01 6.74
CA GLU A 91 19.82 4.04 7.45
C GLU A 91 19.08 3.38 8.59
N TYR A 92 19.38 3.78 9.82
CA TYR A 92 18.91 3.07 11.01
C TYR A 92 17.69 3.72 11.63
N VAL A 93 16.71 2.88 11.96
CA VAL A 93 15.44 3.26 12.57
C VAL A 93 15.20 2.36 13.77
N GLY A 94 14.62 2.90 14.84
CA GLY A 94 14.32 2.11 16.05
C GLY A 94 13.54 0.84 15.74
N GLY A 95 13.99 -0.32 16.24
CA GLY A 95 13.40 -1.60 15.85
C GLY A 95 12.01 -1.85 16.44
N LEU A 96 11.75 -1.36 17.66
CA LEU A 96 10.49 -1.61 18.38
C LEU A 96 9.25 -1.05 17.63
N GLN A 97 9.37 0.14 17.05
CA GLN A 97 8.31 0.76 16.24
C GLN A 97 8.03 -0.04 14.95
N LYS A 98 9.05 -0.63 14.33
CA LYS A 98 8.89 -1.46 13.13
C LYS A 98 8.27 -2.81 13.47
N ARG A 99 8.65 -3.40 14.60
CA ARG A 99 7.98 -4.59 15.11
C ARG A 99 6.48 -4.38 15.32
N PHE A 100 6.09 -3.23 15.90
CA PHE A 100 4.69 -2.89 16.06
C PHE A 100 3.97 -2.81 14.70
N ALA A 101 4.56 -2.10 13.72
CA ALA A 101 4.01 -2.01 12.37
C ALA A 101 3.85 -3.40 11.71
N TRP A 102 4.84 -4.28 11.86
CA TRP A 102 4.77 -5.64 11.31
C TRP A 102 3.79 -6.54 12.05
N SER A 103 3.57 -6.32 13.35
CA SER A 103 2.52 -7.03 14.10
C SER A 103 1.12 -6.65 13.64
N LEU A 104 0.91 -5.37 13.30
CA LEU A 104 -0.34 -4.91 12.69
C LEU A 104 -0.53 -5.51 11.30
N GLY A 105 0.52 -5.52 10.47
CA GLY A 105 0.50 -6.18 9.16
C GLY A 105 0.20 -7.68 9.27
N TRP A 106 0.81 -8.37 10.24
CA TRP A 106 0.56 -9.78 10.51
C TRP A 106 -0.90 -10.03 10.90
N PHE A 107 -1.46 -9.21 11.79
CA PHE A 107 -2.86 -9.31 12.21
C PHE A 107 -3.83 -9.15 11.03
N ILE A 108 -3.59 -8.20 10.13
CA ILE A 108 -4.39 -8.04 8.92
C ILE A 108 -4.21 -9.26 7.99
N SER A 109 -2.98 -9.72 7.80
CA SER A 109 -2.68 -10.90 6.98
C SER A 109 -3.31 -12.19 7.49
N TRP A 110 -3.52 -12.32 8.81
CA TRP A 110 -4.22 -13.45 9.41
C TRP A 110 -5.68 -13.52 8.95
N PHE A 111 -6.40 -12.39 8.92
CA PHE A 111 -7.76 -12.36 8.37
C PHE A 111 -7.79 -12.69 6.88
N MET A 112 -6.83 -12.17 6.12
CA MET A 112 -6.72 -12.47 4.68
C MET A 112 -6.43 -13.96 4.43
N MET A 113 -5.54 -14.55 5.22
CA MET A 113 -5.24 -15.99 5.19
C MET A 113 -6.51 -16.80 5.45
N ASN A 114 -7.29 -16.43 6.46
CA ASN A 114 -8.54 -17.11 6.75
C ASN A 114 -9.57 -16.99 5.62
N TRP A 115 -9.76 -15.78 5.07
CA TRP A 115 -10.79 -15.50 4.06
C TRP A 115 -10.50 -15.92 2.63
N PHE A 116 -9.21 -16.03 2.27
CA PHE A 116 -8.80 -16.33 0.90
C PHE A 116 -7.97 -17.62 0.79
N VAL A 117 -7.42 -18.17 1.86
CA VAL A 117 -6.64 -19.42 1.77
C VAL A 117 -7.44 -20.59 2.34
N LEU A 118 -7.98 -20.45 3.55
CA LEU A 118 -8.77 -21.51 4.20
C LEU A 118 -10.18 -21.58 3.64
N HIS A 119 -10.86 -20.43 3.62
CA HIS A 119 -12.15 -20.27 2.96
C HIS A 119 -11.89 -19.51 1.66
N TRP A 120 -12.58 -19.86 0.57
CA TRP A 120 -12.47 -19.10 -0.67
C TRP A 120 -13.70 -18.23 -0.84
N ASP A 121 -13.65 -17.03 -0.26
CA ASP A 121 -14.77 -16.09 -0.29
C ASP A 121 -14.27 -14.71 -0.73
N ILE A 122 -14.53 -14.41 -2.00
CA ILE A 122 -14.18 -13.14 -2.63
C ILE A 122 -15.36 -12.19 -2.50
N THR A 123 -15.26 -11.27 -1.55
CA THR A 123 -16.19 -10.15 -1.40
C THR A 123 -15.46 -8.84 -1.71
N PHE A 124 -16.19 -7.85 -2.24
CA PHE A 124 -15.64 -6.53 -2.57
C PHE A 124 -14.87 -5.89 -1.40
N TYR A 125 -15.44 -5.89 -0.19
CA TYR A 125 -14.80 -5.30 0.99
C TYR A 125 -13.48 -5.98 1.37
N LYS A 126 -13.38 -7.29 1.17
CA LYS A 126 -12.16 -8.05 1.46
C LYS A 126 -11.05 -7.74 0.45
N VAL A 127 -11.41 -7.55 -0.82
CA VAL A 127 -10.46 -7.12 -1.86
C VAL A 127 -10.00 -5.68 -1.63
N MET A 128 -10.89 -4.78 -1.19
CA MET A 128 -10.51 -3.42 -0.83
C MET A 128 -9.49 -3.38 0.32
N LEU A 129 -9.59 -4.29 1.29
CA LEU A 129 -8.57 -4.44 2.32
C LEU A 129 -7.21 -4.85 1.72
N CYS A 130 -7.17 -5.76 0.75
CA CYS A 130 -5.93 -6.11 0.03
C CYS A 130 -5.30 -4.90 -0.67
N VAL A 131 -6.13 -4.11 -1.38
CA VAL A 131 -5.68 -2.90 -2.08
C VAL A 131 -5.15 -1.86 -1.08
N LEU A 132 -5.82 -1.69 0.06
CA LEU A 132 -5.35 -0.82 1.13
C LEU A 132 -3.98 -1.28 1.65
N CYS A 133 -3.79 -2.57 1.94
CA CYS A 133 -2.50 -3.11 2.37
C CYS A 133 -1.40 -2.85 1.34
N LEU A 134 -1.63 -3.12 0.06
CA LEU A 134 -0.66 -2.85 -0.99
C LEU A 134 -0.36 -1.36 -1.12
N THR A 135 -1.36 -0.50 -0.95
CA THR A 135 -1.18 0.95 -0.93
C THR A 135 -0.28 1.38 0.23
N LEU A 136 -0.48 0.84 1.43
CA LEU A 136 0.39 1.13 2.58
C LEU A 136 1.84 0.68 2.35
N MET A 137 2.03 -0.49 1.73
CA MET A 137 3.36 -1.00 1.36
C MET A 137 4.00 -0.14 0.27
N PHE A 138 3.21 0.35 -0.69
CA PHE A 138 3.66 1.29 -1.70
C PHE A 138 4.13 2.61 -1.08
N LEU A 139 3.39 3.15 -0.11
CA LEU A 139 3.80 4.37 0.60
C LEU A 139 5.12 4.19 1.36
N GLU A 140 5.30 3.03 2.01
CA GLU A 140 6.55 2.71 2.70
C GLU A 140 7.72 2.59 1.73
N THR A 141 7.56 1.86 0.62
CA THR A 141 8.65 1.69 -0.36
C THR A 141 8.96 2.99 -1.13
N ALA A 142 7.96 3.68 -1.67
CA ALA A 142 8.14 4.85 -2.53
C ALA A 142 8.51 6.11 -1.74
N PHE A 143 7.75 6.43 -0.69
CA PHE A 143 7.89 7.69 0.05
C PHE A 143 8.61 7.53 1.39
N GLY A 144 8.88 6.31 1.85
CA GLY A 144 9.43 6.08 3.19
C GLY A 144 8.42 6.38 4.31
N VAL A 145 7.12 6.41 4.00
CA VAL A 145 6.07 6.72 4.97
C VAL A 145 5.47 5.41 5.48
N CYS A 146 5.83 5.03 6.70
CA CYS A 146 5.25 3.87 7.38
C CYS A 146 4.12 4.30 8.32
N VAL A 147 2.87 4.07 7.91
CA VAL A 147 1.67 4.42 8.70
C VAL A 147 1.65 3.69 10.04
N GLY A 148 2.16 2.45 10.11
CA GLY A 148 2.27 1.70 11.37
C GLY A 148 3.19 2.39 12.40
N CYS A 149 4.32 2.95 11.96
CA CYS A 149 5.19 3.73 12.84
C CYS A 149 4.53 5.04 13.29
N MET A 150 3.71 5.66 12.44
CA MET A 150 2.95 6.86 12.80
C MET A 150 1.90 6.57 13.88
N ILE A 151 1.17 5.46 13.76
CA ILE A 151 0.23 4.99 14.77
C ILE A 151 0.97 4.70 16.09
N TYR A 152 2.13 4.05 16.03
CA TYR A 152 2.96 3.79 17.21
C TYR A 152 3.35 5.08 17.95
N LYS A 153 3.82 6.09 17.21
CA LYS A 153 4.15 7.41 17.76
C LYS A 153 2.93 8.06 18.43
N TRP A 154 1.76 7.97 17.80
CA TRP A 154 0.53 8.55 18.33
C TRP A 154 0.08 7.87 19.64
N ILE A 155 0.16 6.54 19.71
CA ILE A 155 -0.22 5.76 20.91
C ILE A 155 0.75 6.02 22.05
N THR A 156 2.05 5.92 21.79
CA THR A 156 3.07 6.03 22.84
C THR A 156 3.34 7.47 23.27
N ARG A 157 2.93 8.46 22.45
CA ARG A 157 3.20 9.90 22.62
C ARG A 157 4.68 10.23 22.85
N LYS A 158 5.58 9.27 22.62
CA LYS A 158 7.03 9.45 22.65
C LYS A 158 7.49 9.64 21.21
N ASN A 159 8.42 10.56 20.99
CA ASN A 159 9.07 10.64 19.70
C ASN A 159 9.88 9.35 19.52
N PRO A 160 9.68 8.60 18.42
CA PRO A 160 10.47 7.41 18.19
C PRO A 160 11.95 7.79 18.10
N GLU A 161 12.78 7.01 18.77
CA GLU A 161 14.23 7.18 18.73
C GLU A 161 14.75 6.71 17.35
N HIS A 162 15.46 7.60 16.66
CA HIS A 162 15.94 7.44 15.28
C HIS A 162 14.79 7.19 14.28
N CYS A 163 14.26 8.28 13.72
CA CYS A 163 13.13 8.25 12.78
C CYS A 163 13.57 7.99 11.33
N PRO A 164 12.74 7.31 10.52
CA PRO A 164 13.02 7.09 9.11
C PRO A 164 13.20 8.42 8.38
N GLY A 165 14.21 8.55 7.52
CA GLY A 165 14.53 9.79 6.81
C GLY A 165 15.15 10.88 7.69
N GLY A 166 15.47 10.60 8.95
CA GLY A 166 16.00 11.61 9.88
C GLY A 166 15.00 12.71 10.21
N VAL A 167 13.68 12.53 10.02
CA VAL A 167 12.67 13.58 10.29
C VAL A 167 12.59 14.02 11.75
N CYS A 168 13.11 13.24 12.68
CA CYS A 168 13.18 13.62 14.08
C CYS A 168 14.43 14.43 14.43
N GLU A 169 15.43 14.45 13.55
CA GLU A 169 16.52 15.42 13.63
C GLU A 169 16.03 16.74 13.02
N MET A 170 16.24 17.86 13.72
CA MET A 170 15.95 19.19 13.20
C MET A 170 16.86 19.50 12.01
N ARG A 171 16.46 19.07 10.81
CA ARG A 171 17.16 19.32 9.56
C ARG A 171 16.64 20.61 8.92
N VAL A 172 17.51 21.59 8.77
CA VAL A 172 17.22 22.74 7.90
C VAL A 172 17.20 22.23 6.46
N LYS A 173 16.10 22.48 5.73
CA LYS A 173 15.98 22.07 4.32
C LYS A 173 17.13 22.63 3.50
N GLU A 174 17.87 21.73 2.85
CA GLU A 174 18.97 22.09 1.97
C GLU A 174 18.45 22.92 0.78
N PRO A 175 19.27 23.79 0.17
CA PRO A 175 18.84 24.63 -0.96
C PRO A 175 18.21 23.83 -2.10
N ILE A 176 18.70 22.61 -2.35
CA ILE A 176 18.19 21.69 -3.37
C ILE A 176 16.75 21.19 -3.09
N GLN A 177 16.31 21.24 -1.84
CA GLN A 177 14.95 20.84 -1.42
C GLN A 177 13.95 21.99 -1.48
N ARG A 178 14.40 23.23 -1.76
CA ARG A 178 13.53 24.41 -1.84
C ARG A 178 13.07 24.58 -3.29
N PHE A 179 11.78 24.78 -3.48
CA PHE A 179 11.21 25.03 -4.79
C PHE A 179 11.43 26.50 -5.20
N ASN A 180 11.91 26.71 -6.43
CA ASN A 180 11.76 28.00 -7.12
C ASN A 180 10.27 28.18 -7.48
N PRO A 181 9.69 29.41 -7.44
CA PRO A 181 8.32 29.66 -7.90
C PRO A 181 7.98 28.99 -9.24
N ILE A 182 8.89 28.95 -10.22
CA ILE A 182 8.66 28.27 -11.49
C ILE A 182 8.50 26.75 -11.31
N GLN A 183 9.37 26.12 -10.51
CA GLN A 183 9.27 24.69 -10.22
C GLN A 183 7.99 24.36 -9.44
N ALA A 184 7.56 25.25 -8.54
CA ALA A 184 6.30 25.10 -7.82
C ALA A 184 5.10 25.17 -8.79
N THR A 185 5.08 26.12 -9.72
CA THR A 185 4.03 26.21 -10.75
C THR A 185 3.98 24.96 -11.63
N ILE A 186 5.12 24.47 -12.11
CA ILE A 186 5.18 23.24 -12.92
C ILE A 186 4.63 22.05 -12.14
N ALA A 187 5.02 21.90 -10.87
CA ALA A 187 4.53 20.81 -10.03
C ALA A 187 3.01 20.87 -9.82
N ILE A 188 2.46 22.06 -9.57
CA ILE A 188 1.02 22.27 -9.40
C ILE A 188 0.27 21.96 -10.71
N VAL A 189 0.72 22.50 -11.85
CA VAL A 189 0.08 22.28 -13.15
C VAL A 189 0.10 20.79 -13.51
N THR A 190 1.23 20.10 -13.29
CA THR A 190 1.34 18.67 -13.55
C THR A 190 0.38 17.86 -12.68
N ALA A 191 0.29 18.18 -11.39
CA ALA A 191 -0.64 17.53 -10.48
C ALA A 191 -2.09 17.74 -10.93
N VAL A 192 -2.49 18.98 -11.23
CA VAL A 192 -3.84 19.32 -11.70
C VAL A 192 -4.16 18.59 -13.02
N ALA A 193 -3.23 18.56 -13.97
CA ALA A 193 -3.41 17.87 -15.25
C ALA A 193 -3.59 16.35 -15.07
N LEU A 194 -2.83 15.72 -14.17
CA LEU A 194 -2.99 14.30 -13.85
C LEU A 194 -4.35 14.02 -13.20
N PHE A 195 -4.77 14.85 -12.23
CA PHE A 195 -6.08 14.70 -11.61
C PHE A 195 -7.23 14.93 -12.59
N ALA A 196 -7.13 15.94 -13.45
CA ALA A 196 -8.12 16.21 -14.50
C ALA A 196 -8.16 15.06 -15.52
N GLY A 197 -7.01 14.52 -15.91
CA GLY A 197 -6.93 13.37 -16.81
C GLY A 197 -7.60 12.12 -16.22
N ILE A 198 -7.35 11.82 -14.94
CA ILE A 198 -8.02 10.72 -14.23
C ILE A 198 -9.53 10.98 -14.13
N TYR A 199 -9.95 12.20 -13.77
CA TYR A 199 -11.35 12.59 -13.68
C TYR A 199 -12.08 12.40 -15.02
N LEU A 200 -11.52 12.92 -16.11
CA LEU A 200 -12.11 12.81 -17.45
C LEU A 200 -12.13 11.36 -17.94
N PHE A 201 -11.09 10.59 -17.64
CA PHE A 201 -11.04 9.16 -17.96
C PHE A 201 -12.17 8.40 -17.25
N LEU A 202 -12.37 8.66 -15.95
CA LEU A 202 -13.45 8.04 -15.18
C LEU A 202 -14.82 8.50 -15.66
N ALA A 203 -15.00 9.80 -15.96
CA ALA A 203 -16.29 10.34 -16.42
C ALA A 203 -16.71 9.82 -17.81
N LYS A 204 -15.75 9.57 -18.71
CA LYS A 204 -16.05 9.18 -20.10
C LYS A 204 -16.09 7.67 -20.35
N THR A 205 -15.56 6.87 -19.43
CA THR A 205 -15.46 5.42 -19.62
C THR A 205 -16.63 4.71 -18.95
N GLU A 206 -17.46 4.01 -19.72
CA GLU A 206 -18.47 3.12 -19.15
C GLU A 206 -17.81 1.98 -18.39
N SER A 207 -17.99 1.99 -17.07
CA SER A 207 -17.46 0.96 -16.20
C SER A 207 -18.32 -0.29 -16.23
N LYS A 208 -17.70 -1.43 -16.54
CA LYS A 208 -18.34 -2.76 -16.42
C LYS A 208 -18.20 -3.40 -15.04
N THR A 209 -17.57 -2.70 -14.09
CA THR A 209 -17.33 -3.19 -12.73
C THR A 209 -18.15 -2.37 -11.74
N PHE A 210 -18.62 -3.03 -10.67
CA PHE A 210 -19.36 -2.39 -9.58
C PHE A 210 -18.60 -1.17 -8.99
N PHE A 211 -17.27 -1.27 -8.85
CA PHE A 211 -16.44 -0.16 -8.36
C PHE A 211 -16.36 1.00 -9.35
N GLY A 212 -16.29 0.70 -10.65
CA GLY A 212 -16.29 1.75 -11.65
C GLY A 212 -17.63 2.46 -11.73
N GLN A 213 -18.75 1.76 -11.53
CA GLN A 213 -20.09 2.38 -11.48
C GLN A 213 -20.21 3.28 -10.26
N PHE A 214 -19.76 2.81 -9.08
CA PHE A 214 -19.71 3.63 -7.88
C PHE A 214 -18.82 4.88 -8.05
N LEU A 215 -17.65 4.73 -8.68
CA LEU A 215 -16.76 5.87 -8.96
C LEU A 215 -17.39 6.83 -9.96
N HIS A 216 -17.99 6.33 -11.03
CA HIS A 216 -18.65 7.12 -12.06
C HIS A 216 -19.83 7.92 -11.49
N GLU A 217 -20.64 7.29 -10.64
CA GLU A 217 -21.71 7.95 -9.89
C GLU A 217 -21.20 8.98 -8.87
N ALA A 218 -20.10 8.70 -8.16
CA ALA A 218 -19.49 9.64 -7.22
C ALA A 218 -18.81 10.85 -7.90
N VAL A 219 -18.40 10.68 -9.16
CA VAL A 219 -17.69 11.69 -9.97
C VAL A 219 -18.66 12.59 -10.73
N LEU A 220 -19.83 12.08 -11.11
CA LEU A 220 -20.84 12.82 -11.85
C LEU A 220 -21.79 13.59 -10.93
N THR A 221 -22.22 14.74 -11.41
CA THR A 221 -23.30 15.50 -10.76
C THR A 221 -24.64 14.81 -11.06
N LYS A 222 -25.61 14.84 -10.14
CA LYS A 222 -26.94 14.22 -10.32
C LYS A 222 -27.63 14.57 -11.65
N ALA A 223 -27.42 15.78 -12.16
CA ALA A 223 -27.97 16.23 -13.45
C ALA A 223 -27.29 15.58 -14.67
N GLN A 224 -26.01 15.22 -14.56
CA GLN A 224 -25.28 14.53 -15.64
C GLN A 224 -25.65 13.04 -15.68
N LEU A 225 -25.88 12.42 -14.51
CA LEU A 225 -26.42 11.06 -14.39
C LEU A 225 -27.79 10.92 -15.06
N GLN A 226 -28.73 11.82 -14.77
CA GLN A 226 -30.06 11.79 -15.39
C GLN A 226 -29.99 11.88 -16.91
N LYS A 227 -29.13 12.75 -17.44
CA LYS A 227 -28.95 12.88 -18.90
C LYS A 227 -28.39 11.60 -19.52
N GLU A 228 -27.49 10.90 -18.84
CA GLU A 228 -26.92 9.64 -19.32
C GLU A 228 -27.92 8.48 -19.23
N GLU A 229 -28.79 8.47 -18.20
CA GLU A 229 -29.92 7.55 -18.07
C GLU A 229 -30.97 7.79 -19.17
N ASP A 230 -31.32 9.05 -19.43
CA ASP A 230 -32.25 9.44 -20.49
C ASP A 230 -31.70 9.02 -21.87
N GLU A 231 -30.41 9.27 -22.15
CA GLU A 231 -29.75 8.85 -23.39
C GLU A 231 -29.66 7.31 -23.51
N LYS A 232 -29.52 6.57 -22.40
CA LYS A 232 -29.56 5.10 -22.40
C LYS A 232 -30.97 4.59 -22.66
N PHE A 233 -31.99 5.18 -22.03
CA PHE A 233 -33.39 4.85 -22.26
C PHE A 233 -33.82 5.13 -23.70
N GLU A 234 -33.37 6.23 -24.30
CA GLU A 234 -33.60 6.52 -25.73
C GLU A 234 -32.93 5.50 -26.65
N ARG A 235 -31.70 5.05 -26.34
CA ARG A 235 -31.02 4.00 -27.12
C ARG A 235 -31.68 2.62 -26.98
N GLU A 236 -32.10 2.24 -25.77
CA GLU A 236 -32.79 0.97 -25.52
C GLU A 236 -34.18 0.95 -26.15
N SER A 237 -34.93 2.06 -26.06
CA SER A 237 -36.22 2.18 -26.72
C SER A 237 -36.07 2.15 -28.24
N ALA A 238 -35.12 2.90 -28.83
CA ALA A 238 -34.84 2.84 -30.27
C ALA A 238 -34.44 1.42 -30.74
N GLY A 239 -33.60 0.72 -29.97
CA GLY A 239 -33.22 -0.67 -30.27
C GLY A 239 -34.33 -1.69 -30.05
N ALA A 240 -35.29 -1.43 -29.17
CA ALA A 240 -36.49 -2.26 -29.01
C ALA A 240 -37.43 -2.09 -30.21
N PHE A 241 -37.64 -0.86 -30.68
CA PHE A 241 -38.43 -0.59 -31.88
C PHE A 241 -37.81 -1.15 -33.17
N GLU A 242 -36.48 -1.31 -33.23
CA GLU A 242 -35.80 -1.93 -34.39
C GLU A 242 -35.82 -3.47 -34.37
N ASN A 243 -36.05 -4.09 -33.20
CA ASN A 243 -36.15 -5.55 -33.06
C ASN A 243 -37.59 -6.10 -33.12
N ASP A 244 -38.61 -5.23 -33.03
CA ASP A 244 -40.02 -5.58 -33.15
C ASP A 244 -40.54 -5.55 -34.62
N ASP A 245 -39.70 -5.16 -35.59
CA ASP A 245 -39.96 -5.23 -37.03
C ASP A 245 -39.42 -6.55 -37.64
N PHE A 246 -39.98 -7.70 -37.22
CA PHE A 246 -39.89 -9.00 -37.94
C PHE A 246 -41.19 -9.80 -37.84
#